data_AF-A0A813AUP2-F1
#
_entry.id   AF-A0A813AUP2-F1
#
_cell.length_a   1.000
_cell.length_b   1.000
_cell.length_c   1.000
_cell.angle_alpha   90.00
_cell.angle_beta   90.00
_cell.angle_gamma   90.00
#
_symmetry.space_group_name_H-M   'P 1'
#
loop_
_entity.id
_entity.type
_entity.pdbx_description
1 polymer ?
#
loop_
_entity_poly.entity_id
_entity_poly.type
_entity_poly.pdbx_seq_one_letter_code
_entity_poly.pdbx_strand_id
1 'polypeptide(L)'
;MPHYRDRYFLELAAERYLDKFLELKRQRPDEFWVPTYDVDCIWHAHQLHPWKYEEETAELCGRLLPHDDSVNDRSSGSQLSVRWEQTKQAWKEIFRDEGPYRSGSMYRGTVTAQ
;
A
#
# COMPACT_ATOMS: atom_id res chain seq x y z
N MET A 1 9.63 15.86 9.76
CA MET A 1 9.14 14.78 8.87
C MET A 1 7.67 15.05 8.59
N PRO A 2 7.15 14.79 7.38
CA PRO A 2 5.72 14.91 7.13
C PRO A 2 4.98 13.98 8.09
N HIS A 3 4.11 14.55 8.91
CA HIS A 3 3.28 13.83 9.86
C HIS A 3 1.95 13.53 9.15
N TYR A 4 1.25 12.43 9.45
CA TYR A 4 -0.11 12.11 8.92
C TYR A 4 -1.20 13.18 9.18
N ARG A 5 -0.82 14.32 9.77
CA ARG A 5 -1.66 15.51 9.97
C ARG A 5 -1.42 16.57 8.88
N ASP A 6 -0.40 16.38 8.06
CA ASP A 6 -0.07 17.24 6.92
C ASP A 6 -0.94 16.83 5.73
N ARG A 7 -1.77 17.77 5.28
CA ARG A 7 -2.69 17.58 4.16
C ARG A 7 -1.95 17.24 2.87
N TYR A 8 -0.83 17.90 2.59
CA TYR A 8 -0.08 17.66 1.36
C TYR A 8 0.48 16.24 1.32
N PHE A 9 0.93 15.73 2.47
CA PHE A 9 1.36 14.34 2.60
C PHE A 9 0.22 13.35 2.31
N LEU A 10 -0.98 13.61 2.83
CA LEU A 10 -2.15 12.75 2.61
C LEU A 10 -2.65 12.79 1.16
N GLU A 11 -2.68 13.95 0.52
CA GLU A 11 -3.05 14.09 -0.89
C GLU A 11 -2.11 13.29 -1.78
N LEU A 12 -0.81 13.40 -1.54
CA LEU A 12 0.21 12.61 -2.23
C LEU A 12 0.13 11.11 -1.95
N ALA A 13 -0.26 10.72 -0.73
CA ALA A 13 -0.48 9.31 -0.39
C ALA A 13 -1.69 8.76 -1.16
N ALA A 14 -2.73 9.57 -1.35
CA ALA A 14 -3.90 9.20 -2.13
C ALA A 14 -3.57 9.03 -3.61
N GLU A 15 -2.78 9.94 -4.20
CA GLU A 15 -2.26 9.77 -5.57
C GLU A 15 -1.47 8.46 -5.70
N ARG A 16 -0.60 8.15 -4.74
CA ARG A 16 0.19 6.90 -4.75
C ARG A 16 -0.69 5.65 -4.62
N TYR A 17 -1.75 5.72 -3.83
CA TYR A 17 -2.71 4.62 -3.73
C TYR A 17 -3.41 4.39 -5.06
N LEU A 18 -3.96 5.45 -5.67
CA LEU A 18 -4.73 5.36 -6.91
C LEU A 18 -3.86 5.02 -8.13
N ASP A 19 -2.80 5.79 -8.38
CA ASP A 19 -2.04 5.71 -9.64
C ASP A 19 -1.00 4.60 -9.66
N LYS A 20 -0.61 4.08 -8.48
CA LYS A 20 0.46 3.09 -8.36
C LYS A 20 -0.02 1.80 -7.73
N PHE A 21 -0.59 1.85 -6.53
CA PHE A 21 -0.91 0.63 -5.80
C PHE A 21 -2.09 -0.14 -6.41
N LEU A 22 -3.16 0.56 -6.81
CA LEU A 22 -4.26 -0.05 -7.55
C LEU A 22 -3.81 -0.55 -8.93
N GLU A 23 -2.95 0.21 -9.62
CA GLU A 23 -2.40 -0.23 -10.91
C GLU A 23 -1.55 -1.51 -10.78
N LEU A 24 -0.73 -1.61 -9.73
CA LEU A 24 0.01 -2.84 -9.42
C LEU A 24 -0.95 -4.02 -9.20
N LYS A 25 -1.99 -3.83 -8.40
CA LYS A 25 -3.02 -4.85 -8.16
C LYS A 25 -3.82 -5.21 -9.41
N ARG A 26 -4.04 -4.26 -10.33
CA ARG A 26 -4.71 -4.49 -11.61
C ARG A 26 -3.83 -5.29 -12.58
N GLN A 27 -2.54 -4.98 -12.67
CA GLN A 27 -1.62 -5.69 -13.56
C GLN A 27 -1.23 -7.08 -13.03
N ARG A 28 -1.14 -7.24 -11.71
CA ARG A 28 -0.73 -8.50 -11.06
C ARG A 28 -1.72 -8.87 -9.96
N PRO A 29 -2.94 -9.30 -10.32
CA PRO A 29 -4.01 -9.53 -9.37
C PRO A 29 -3.68 -10.63 -8.36
N ASP A 30 -3.12 -11.77 -8.77
CA ASP A 30 -3.09 -12.96 -7.91
C ASP A 30 -1.87 -13.01 -6.98
N GLU A 31 -1.16 -11.89 -6.84
CA GLU A 31 0.01 -11.75 -5.99
C GLU A 31 -0.28 -10.97 -4.70
N PHE A 32 0.53 -11.23 -3.67
CA PHE A 32 0.44 -10.56 -2.38
C PHE A 32 1.38 -9.35 -2.33
N TRP A 33 0.80 -8.16 -2.39
CA TRP A 33 1.54 -6.88 -2.40
C TRP A 33 1.50 -6.21 -1.04
N VAL A 34 2.67 -5.82 -0.53
CA VAL A 34 2.81 -5.17 0.77
C VAL A 34 2.87 -3.65 0.55
N PRO A 35 1.87 -2.86 0.98
CA PRO A 35 1.90 -1.41 0.82
C PRO A 35 2.90 -0.73 1.77
N THR A 36 3.31 0.49 1.44
CA THR A 36 3.89 1.42 2.40
C THR A 36 2.81 1.98 3.34
N TYR A 37 3.16 2.48 4.52
CA TYR A 37 2.16 2.88 5.54
C TYR A 37 1.29 4.07 5.11
N ASP A 38 1.81 4.98 4.28
CA ASP A 38 1.02 6.05 3.69
C ASP A 38 -0.09 5.50 2.77
N VAL A 39 0.28 4.57 1.88
CA VAL A 39 -0.65 3.89 0.97
C VAL A 39 -1.65 3.02 1.75
N ASP A 40 -1.18 2.27 2.74
CA ASP A 40 -2.01 1.41 3.58
C ASP A 40 -3.06 2.21 4.36
N CYS A 41 -2.66 3.37 4.91
CA CYS A 41 -3.59 4.27 5.60
C CYS A 41 -4.71 4.78 4.68
N ILE A 42 -4.38 5.18 3.45
CA ILE A 42 -5.40 5.57 2.46
C ILE A 42 -6.26 4.37 2.05
N TRP A 43 -5.67 3.19 1.88
CA TRP A 43 -6.43 2.00 1.52
C TRP A 43 -7.45 1.63 2.61
N HIS A 44 -7.05 1.70 3.89
CA HIS A 44 -7.99 1.55 5.00
C HIS A 44 -9.10 2.60 4.99
N ALA A 45 -8.77 3.87 4.72
CA ALA A 45 -9.76 4.93 4.61
C ALA A 45 -10.79 4.66 3.48
N HIS A 46 -10.34 4.11 2.34
CA HIS A 46 -11.22 3.72 1.24
C HIS A 46 -12.18 2.58 1.66
N GLN A 47 -11.67 1.57 2.38
CA GLN A 47 -12.48 0.44 2.87
C GLN A 47 -13.60 0.85 3.85
N LEU A 48 -13.48 2.00 4.53
CA LEU A 48 -14.53 2.54 5.41
C LEU A 48 -15.78 3.01 4.64
N HIS A 49 -15.73 3.08 3.30
CA HIS A 49 -16.85 3.40 2.43
C HIS A 49 -17.22 2.18 1.57
N PRO A 50 -17.80 1.11 2.16
CA PRO A 50 -17.87 -0.22 1.54
C PRO A 50 -18.52 -0.23 0.15
N TRP A 51 -19.61 0.53 -0.05
CA TRP A 51 -20.28 0.64 -1.35
C TRP A 51 -19.38 1.24 -2.43
N LYS A 52 -18.68 2.34 -2.10
CA LYS A 52 -17.73 2.97 -3.02
C LYS A 52 -16.51 2.10 -3.23
N TYR A 53 -16.03 1.46 -2.17
CA TYR A 53 -14.90 0.56 -2.23
C TYR A 53 -15.13 -0.59 -3.21
N GLU A 54 -16.29 -1.25 -3.13
CA GLU A 54 -16.66 -2.30 -4.06
C GLU A 54 -16.80 -1.76 -5.49
N GLU A 55 -17.53 -0.66 -5.69
CA GLU A 55 -17.75 -0.03 -6.99
C GLU A 55 -16.42 0.36 -7.67
N GLU A 56 -15.59 1.16 -7.00
CA GLU A 56 -14.35 1.70 -7.54
C GLU A 56 -13.28 0.60 -7.75
N THR A 57 -13.18 -0.39 -6.85
CA THR A 57 -12.24 -1.50 -7.06
C THR A 57 -12.70 -2.48 -8.14
N ALA A 58 -14.01 -2.69 -8.30
CA ALA A 58 -14.55 -3.43 -9.44
C ALA A 58 -14.26 -2.70 -10.76
N GLU A 59 -14.42 -1.37 -10.81
CA GLU A 59 -14.12 -0.57 -12.00
C GLU A 59 -12.62 -0.56 -12.34
N LEU A 60 -11.77 -0.24 -11.36
CA LEU A 60 -10.34 -0.04 -11.58
C LEU A 60 -9.54 -1.34 -11.64
N CYS A 61 -9.92 -2.36 -10.85
CA CYS A 61 -9.18 -3.61 -10.72
C CYS A 61 -9.94 -4.83 -11.24
N GLY A 62 -11.18 -4.68 -11.69
CA GLY A 62 -12.02 -5.78 -12.18
C GLY A 62 -12.59 -6.67 -11.07
N ARG A 63 -12.35 -6.34 -9.79
CA ARG A 63 -12.80 -7.12 -8.63
C ARG A 63 -12.66 -6.34 -7.34
N LEU A 64 -13.46 -6.72 -6.34
CA LEU A 64 -13.21 -6.34 -4.95
C LEU A 64 -11.82 -6.80 -4.51
N LEU A 65 -11.04 -5.89 -3.95
CA LEU A 65 -9.71 -6.21 -3.45
C LEU A 65 -9.80 -6.72 -2.00
N PRO A 66 -9.34 -7.95 -1.70
CA PRO A 66 -9.26 -8.39 -0.31
C PRO A 66 -8.12 -7.68 0.43
N HIS A 67 -8.33 -7.41 1.72
CA HIS A 67 -7.31 -6.97 2.66
C HIS A 67 -7.17 -8.04 3.75
N ASP A 68 -5.99 -8.67 3.83
CA ASP A 68 -5.64 -9.65 4.87
C ASP A 68 -4.62 -9.00 5.82
N ASP A 69 -5.09 -8.55 6.97
CA ASP A 69 -4.32 -7.89 8.02
C ASP A 69 -3.84 -8.85 9.11
N SER A 70 -4.08 -10.15 8.94
CA SER A 70 -3.70 -11.17 9.93
C SER A 70 -2.19 -11.45 9.93
N VAL A 71 -1.50 -11.20 8.82
CA VAL A 71 -0.06 -11.43 8.65
C VAL A 71 0.73 -10.28 9.24
N ASN A 72 1.35 -10.50 10.40
CA ASN A 72 2.05 -9.46 11.16
C ASN A 72 3.54 -9.72 11.43
N ASP A 73 4.04 -10.93 11.16
CA ASP A 73 5.46 -11.25 11.33
C ASP A 73 6.33 -10.50 10.31
N ARG A 74 7.29 -9.74 10.82
CA ARG A 74 8.24 -8.91 10.06
C ARG A 74 9.69 -9.33 10.30
N SER A 75 9.92 -10.48 10.93
CA SER A 75 11.25 -11.05 11.06
C SER A 75 11.88 -11.28 9.69
N SER A 76 13.21 -11.31 9.63
CA SER A 76 13.92 -11.60 8.38
C SER A 76 13.49 -12.96 7.84
N GLY A 77 13.08 -13.03 6.58
CA GLY A 77 12.58 -14.26 5.96
C GLY A 77 11.10 -14.58 6.21
N SER A 78 10.41 -13.78 7.03
CA SER A 78 8.94 -13.84 7.16
C SER A 78 8.24 -13.60 5.82
N GLN A 79 6.96 -13.99 5.72
CA GLN A 79 6.15 -13.74 4.54
C GLN A 79 6.13 -12.25 4.17
N LEU A 80 5.93 -11.34 5.13
CA LEU A 80 5.96 -9.90 4.85
C LEU A 80 7.33 -9.45 4.34
N SER A 81 8.43 -9.96 4.91
CA SER A 81 9.77 -9.62 4.45
C SER A 81 10.00 -10.05 2.99
N VAL A 82 9.61 -11.27 2.63
CA VAL A 82 9.76 -11.79 1.26
C VAL A 82 8.87 -11.05 0.27
N ARG A 83 7.60 -10.84 0.63
CA ARG A 83 6.62 -10.15 -0.22
C ARG A 83 6.93 -8.66 -0.37
N TRP A 84 7.57 -8.04 0.63
CA TRP A 84 8.07 -6.69 0.51
C TRP A 84 9.17 -6.56 -0.54
N GLU A 85 10.12 -7.50 -0.60
CA GLU A 85 11.14 -7.53 -1.66
C GLU A 85 10.52 -7.67 -3.05
N GLN A 86 9.53 -8.55 -3.18
CA GLN A 86 8.77 -8.72 -4.43
C GLN A 86 8.02 -7.44 -4.82
N THR A 87 7.40 -6.77 -3.85
CA THR A 87 6.71 -5.49 -4.08
C THR A 87 7.68 -4.44 -4.61
N LYS A 88 8.87 -4.31 -4.01
CA LYS A 88 9.89 -3.38 -4.51
C LYS A 88 10.30 -3.67 -5.95
N GLN A 89 10.45 -4.94 -6.30
CA GLN A 89 10.85 -5.34 -7.65
C GLN A 89 9.73 -5.03 -8.66
N ALA A 90 8.47 -5.37 -8.35
CA ALA A 90 7.33 -5.09 -9.21
C ALA A 90 7.13 -3.59 -9.45
N TRP A 91 7.33 -2.76 -8.42
CA TRP A 91 7.26 -1.30 -8.57
C TRP A 91 8.28 -0.76 -9.57
N LYS A 92 9.53 -1.24 -9.52
CA LYS A 92 10.56 -0.82 -10.48
C LYS A 92 10.20 -1.22 -11.90
N GLU A 93 9.70 -2.44 -12.07
CA GLU A 93 9.31 -2.98 -13.38
C GLU A 93 8.15 -2.20 -14.02
N ILE A 94 7.15 -1.81 -13.22
CA ILE A 94 5.94 -1.15 -13.73
C ILE A 94 6.12 0.37 -13.84
N PHE A 95 6.86 0.99 -12.91
CA PHE A 95 6.92 2.44 -12.76
C PHE A 95 8.30 3.04 -13.09
N ARG A 96 9.04 2.43 -14.04
CA ARG A 96 10.30 2.97 -14.59
C ARG A 96 11.39 3.17 -13.54
N ASP A 97 11.71 2.11 -12.82
CA ASP A 97 12.73 2.08 -11.75
C ASP A 97 12.41 2.91 -10.48
N GLU A 98 11.19 3.44 -10.38
CA GLU A 98 10.70 4.01 -9.12
C GLU A 98 10.38 2.90 -8.11
N GLY A 99 10.98 2.99 -6.92
CA GLY A 99 10.64 2.11 -5.80
C GLY A 99 9.39 2.58 -5.05
N PRO A 100 8.80 1.72 -4.20
CA PRO A 100 7.64 2.09 -3.40
C PRO A 100 7.96 3.10 -2.30
N TYR A 101 9.23 3.45 -2.05
CA TYR A 101 9.62 4.30 -0.94
C TYR A 101 9.45 5.80 -1.20
N ARG A 102 9.01 6.51 -0.18
CA ARG A 102 9.09 7.98 -0.06
C ARG A 102 9.44 8.41 1.37
N SER A 103 10.01 9.59 1.53
CA SER A 103 10.23 10.16 2.87
C SER A 103 8.91 10.21 3.66
N GLY A 104 8.91 9.63 4.86
CA GLY A 104 7.72 9.51 5.73
C GLY A 104 6.83 8.29 5.50
N SER A 105 6.88 7.65 4.33
CA SER A 105 6.00 6.50 3.96
C SER A 105 6.21 5.22 4.78
N MET A 106 7.37 5.08 5.43
CA MET A 106 7.74 3.90 6.21
C MET A 106 7.84 4.18 7.72
N TYR A 107 7.49 5.39 8.16
CA TYR A 107 7.53 5.75 9.57
C TYR A 107 6.24 5.29 10.28
N ARG A 108 6.40 4.44 11.30
CA ARG A 108 5.31 3.88 12.11
C ARG A 108 5.15 4.51 13.50
N GLY A 109 5.81 5.65 13.73
CA GLY A 109 6.01 6.16 15.09
C GLY A 109 7.26 5.57 15.77
N THR A 110 7.55 6.04 16.98
CA THR A 110 8.53 5.41 17.87
C THR A 110 7.95 4.10 18.37
N VAL A 111 8.66 2.99 18.17
CA VAL A 111 8.36 1.75 18.92
C VAL A 111 8.70 2.04 20.36
N THR A 112 7.72 2.38 21.19
CA THR A 112 7.88 2.28 22.63
C THR A 112 8.06 0.80 22.92
N ALA A 113 9.22 0.41 23.46
CA ALA A 113 9.38 -0.91 24.04
C ALA A 113 8.26 -1.12 25.06
N GLN A 114 7.45 -2.16 24.86
CA GLN A 114 6.57 -2.68 25.89
C GLN A 114 7.39 -3.48 26.90
#